data_AF-A0A967H139-F1
#
_entry.id   AF-A0A967H139-F1
#
_cell.length_a   1.000
_cell.length_b   1.000
_cell.length_c   1.000
_cell.angle_alpha   90.00
_cell.angle_beta   90.00
_cell.angle_gamma   90.00
#
_symmetry.space_group_name_H-M   'P 1'
#
loop_
_entity.id
_entity.type
_entity.pdbx_description
1 polymer ?
#
loop_
_entity_poly.entity_id
_entity_poly.type
_entity_poly.pdbx_seq_one_letter_code
_entity_poly.pdbx_strand_id
1 'polypeptide(L)'
;MNMKSIFSLMPLWFALPASAAVIHSAESGNWSEARTWEEEIAPEAGDEVVIGAGHKVIYDVRSEEVIRSIRVAGRLEFATVRSTELNVGNIRIQPGSGPAGSGVEDVPHDHEARPAGAEAALVVGSPDQPVRRGISARIRLHFQEGMAPEESPAIVARPGGRMEFHGTPMSRTWVKLGADVKPGARDV
;
A
#
# COMPACT_ATOMS: atom_id res chain seq x y z
N MET A 1 5.88 -57.36 -19.60
CA MET A 1 4.77 -56.75 -20.37
C MET A 1 3.81 -56.14 -19.34
N ASN A 2 4.02 -54.86 -19.02
CA ASN A 2 3.09 -53.71 -19.20
C ASN A 2 1.73 -53.92 -18.52
N MET A 3 1.17 -53.02 -17.69
CA MET A 3 1.29 -51.57 -17.57
C MET A 3 0.61 -51.19 -16.24
N LYS A 4 1.22 -50.36 -15.39
CA LYS A 4 0.53 -49.74 -14.25
C LYS A 4 0.03 -48.36 -14.71
N SER A 5 -1.27 -48.22 -14.97
CA SER A 5 -1.89 -46.91 -15.20
C SER A 5 -2.43 -46.37 -13.88
N ILE A 6 -1.72 -45.40 -13.32
CA ILE A 6 -2.19 -44.55 -12.23
C ILE A 6 -2.82 -43.33 -12.89
N PHE A 7 -4.15 -43.22 -12.81
CA PHE A 7 -4.86 -41.99 -13.17
C PHE A 7 -4.56 -40.94 -12.09
N SER A 8 -3.68 -39.98 -12.40
CA SER A 8 -3.47 -38.79 -11.59
C SER A 8 -4.60 -37.80 -11.91
N LEU A 9 -5.49 -37.60 -10.94
CA LEU A 9 -6.52 -36.57 -10.99
C LEU A 9 -5.83 -35.23 -10.63
N MET A 10 -5.50 -34.44 -11.64
CA MET A 10 -4.98 -33.09 -11.46
C MET A 10 -6.15 -32.17 -11.07
N PRO A 11 -6.18 -31.58 -9.86
CA PRO A 11 -7.23 -30.64 -9.51
C PRO A 11 -7.07 -29.41 -10.39
N LEU A 12 -8.09 -29.16 -11.21
CA LEU A 12 -8.21 -27.94 -12.00
C LEU A 12 -8.62 -26.83 -11.03
N TRP A 13 -7.62 -26.15 -10.46
CA TRP A 13 -7.84 -24.97 -9.62
C TRP A 13 -8.37 -23.86 -10.52
N PHE A 14 -9.69 -23.71 -10.58
CA PHE A 14 -10.26 -22.46 -11.07
C PHE A 14 -9.97 -21.41 -10.02
N ALA A 15 -8.96 -20.57 -10.27
CA ALA A 15 -8.92 -19.27 -9.64
C ALA A 15 -10.15 -18.51 -10.16
N LEU A 16 -11.15 -18.34 -9.30
CA LEU A 16 -12.21 -17.37 -9.55
C LEU A 16 -11.52 -16.02 -9.76
N PRO A 17 -11.90 -15.22 -10.78
CA PRO A 17 -11.41 -13.86 -10.84
C PRO A 17 -11.83 -13.18 -9.54
N ALA A 18 -10.86 -12.76 -8.73
CA ALA A 18 -11.11 -11.98 -7.53
C ALA A 18 -11.94 -10.76 -7.95
N SER A 19 -13.18 -10.70 -7.47
CA SER A 19 -13.98 -9.50 -7.61
C SER A 19 -13.35 -8.46 -6.72
N ALA A 20 -13.00 -7.30 -7.27
CA ALA A 20 -12.51 -6.17 -6.48
C ALA A 20 -13.44 -5.93 -5.27
N ALA A 21 -12.90 -6.13 -4.07
CA ALA A 21 -13.62 -6.00 -2.81
C ALA A 21 -13.02 -4.86 -1.97
N VAL A 22 -13.78 -4.41 -0.98
CA VAL A 22 -13.26 -3.50 0.05
C VAL A 22 -12.89 -4.34 1.26
N ILE A 23 -11.59 -4.53 1.48
CA ILE A 23 -11.04 -5.34 2.57
C ILE A 23 -10.63 -4.45 3.73
N HIS A 24 -11.19 -4.72 4.90
CA HIS A 24 -10.92 -3.99 6.12
C HIS A 24 -9.97 -4.79 7.03
N SER A 25 -9.08 -4.10 7.73
CA SER A 25 -8.29 -4.73 8.79
C SER A 25 -9.19 -5.11 9.98
N ALA A 26 -9.19 -6.37 10.39
CA ALA A 26 -9.86 -6.86 11.59
C ALA A 26 -9.04 -6.57 12.87
N GLU A 27 -7.71 -6.67 12.78
CA GLU A 27 -6.80 -6.40 13.90
C GLU A 27 -5.43 -5.91 13.42
N SER A 28 -4.52 -5.66 14.37
CA SER A 28 -3.12 -5.36 14.05
C SER A 28 -2.36 -6.65 13.75
N GLY A 29 -1.54 -6.65 12.70
CA GLY A 29 -0.83 -7.86 12.28
C GLY A 29 0.01 -7.66 11.02
N ASN A 30 0.54 -8.75 10.49
CA ASN A 30 1.25 -8.76 9.21
C ASN A 30 0.25 -8.79 8.06
N TRP A 31 0.55 -8.08 6.97
CA TRP A 31 -0.28 -8.05 5.77
C TRP A 31 -0.53 -9.46 5.22
N SER A 32 0.45 -10.36 5.28
CA SER A 32 0.30 -11.73 4.80
C SER A 32 -0.58 -12.64 5.69
N GLU A 33 -0.90 -12.23 6.92
CA GLU A 33 -1.67 -13.05 7.85
C GLU A 33 -3.17 -12.85 7.64
N ALA A 34 -3.88 -13.93 7.31
CA ALA A 34 -5.34 -13.95 7.13
C ALA A 34 -6.12 -13.24 8.25
N ARG A 35 -5.81 -13.55 9.51
CA ARG A 35 -6.46 -12.96 10.70
C ARG A 35 -6.37 -11.43 10.79
N THR A 36 -5.41 -10.80 10.12
CA THR A 36 -5.28 -9.33 10.09
C THR A 36 -6.47 -8.69 9.40
N TRP A 37 -7.17 -9.43 8.54
CA TRP A 37 -8.20 -8.94 7.64
C TRP A 37 -9.57 -9.50 8.04
N GLU A 38 -10.59 -8.69 7.83
CA GLU A 38 -11.98 -9.16 7.92
C GLU A 38 -12.18 -10.31 6.92
N GLU A 39 -13.07 -11.24 7.28
CA GLU A 39 -13.32 -12.48 6.52
C GLU A 39 -12.13 -13.44 6.41
N GLU A 40 -11.02 -13.15 7.09
CA GLU A 40 -9.78 -13.95 7.07
C GLU A 40 -9.16 -14.08 5.67
N ILE A 41 -9.35 -13.07 4.81
CA ILE A 41 -8.84 -13.03 3.44
C ILE A 41 -7.88 -11.86 3.28
N ALA A 42 -6.63 -12.15 2.90
CA ALA A 42 -5.65 -11.11 2.61
C ALA A 42 -5.99 -10.40 1.29
N PRO A 43 -5.74 -9.07 1.18
CA PRO A 43 -6.02 -8.33 -0.04
C PRO A 43 -5.28 -8.86 -1.27
N GLU A 44 -6.01 -8.93 -2.39
CA GLU A 44 -5.54 -9.38 -3.70
C GLU A 44 -5.64 -8.26 -4.74
N ALA A 45 -5.35 -8.60 -6.00
CA ALA A 45 -5.34 -7.65 -7.11
C ALA A 45 -6.69 -6.94 -7.28
N GLY A 46 -6.66 -5.62 -7.45
CA GLY A 46 -7.86 -4.81 -7.65
C GLY A 46 -8.64 -4.49 -6.38
N ASP A 47 -8.27 -5.02 -5.22
CA ASP A 47 -8.96 -4.70 -3.96
C ASP A 47 -8.69 -3.27 -3.49
N GLU A 48 -9.66 -2.73 -2.76
CA GLU A 48 -9.51 -1.54 -1.96
C GLU A 48 -9.28 -1.94 -0.51
N VAL A 49 -8.25 -1.39 0.12
CA VAL A 49 -7.85 -1.78 1.47
C VAL A 49 -8.07 -0.64 2.45
N VAL A 50 -8.70 -0.93 3.58
CA VAL A 50 -8.92 0.03 4.67
C VAL A 50 -8.25 -0.45 5.93
N ILE A 51 -7.21 0.27 6.36
CA ILE A 51 -6.56 0.05 7.66
C ILE A 51 -7.24 0.98 8.68
N GLY A 52 -8.02 0.37 9.57
CA GLY A 52 -8.82 1.05 10.58
C GLY A 52 -7.97 1.83 11.59
N ALA A 53 -8.58 2.86 12.21
CA ALA A 53 -7.95 3.60 13.30
C ALA A 53 -7.60 2.65 14.47
N GLY A 54 -6.49 2.90 15.18
CA GLY A 54 -5.97 2.00 16.21
C GLY A 54 -5.30 0.73 15.70
N HIS A 55 -5.43 0.38 14.41
CA HIS A 55 -4.76 -0.80 13.84
C HIS A 55 -3.38 -0.45 13.29
N LYS A 56 -2.44 -1.38 13.46
CA LYS A 56 -1.11 -1.34 12.87
C LYS A 56 -0.92 -2.58 12.00
N VAL A 57 -0.83 -2.36 10.69
CA VAL A 57 -0.55 -3.41 9.71
C VAL A 57 0.89 -3.29 9.23
N ILE A 58 1.62 -4.41 9.30
CA ILE A 58 2.99 -4.51 8.80
C ILE A 58 2.96 -5.09 7.39
N TYR A 59 3.28 -4.28 6.38
CA TYR A 59 3.46 -4.76 5.02
C TYR A 59 4.77 -5.55 4.90
N ASP A 60 4.67 -6.87 4.77
CA ASP A 60 5.80 -7.80 4.79
C ASP A 60 5.93 -8.63 3.49
N VAL A 61 5.15 -8.30 2.48
CA VAL A 61 5.01 -9.06 1.23
C VAL A 61 5.83 -8.43 0.09
N ARG A 62 6.24 -9.27 -0.86
CA ARG A 62 6.67 -8.86 -2.20
C ARG A 62 5.63 -9.42 -3.16
N SER A 63 4.75 -8.55 -3.67
CA SER A 63 3.67 -8.95 -4.59
C SER A 63 3.79 -8.16 -5.89
N GLU A 64 3.51 -8.81 -7.02
CA GLU A 64 3.37 -8.14 -8.33
C GLU A 64 1.92 -7.67 -8.56
N GLU A 65 0.98 -8.15 -7.75
CA GLU A 65 -0.44 -7.77 -7.83
C GLU A 65 -0.65 -6.30 -7.48
N VAL A 66 -1.51 -5.64 -8.26
CA VAL A 66 -1.79 -4.22 -8.11
C VAL A 66 -3.03 -4.02 -7.24
N ILE A 67 -2.86 -3.48 -6.04
CA ILE A 67 -3.96 -3.05 -5.17
C ILE A 67 -4.60 -1.80 -5.76
N ARG A 68 -5.93 -1.71 -5.82
CA ARG A 68 -6.65 -0.54 -6.36
C ARG A 68 -6.36 0.71 -5.55
N SER A 69 -6.58 0.64 -4.24
CA SER A 69 -6.28 1.73 -3.33
C SER A 69 -6.06 1.25 -1.89
N ILE A 70 -5.36 2.06 -1.09
CA ILE A 70 -5.21 1.83 0.34
C ILE A 70 -5.59 3.12 1.09
N ARG A 71 -6.56 3.01 1.99
CA ARG A 71 -6.84 4.02 3.00
C ARG A 71 -6.17 3.64 4.32
N VAL A 72 -5.38 4.57 4.86
CA VAL A 72 -4.66 4.41 6.11
C VAL A 72 -5.23 5.37 7.16
N ALA A 73 -6.16 4.88 7.97
CA ALA A 73 -6.68 5.58 9.14
C ALA A 73 -5.89 5.24 10.42
N GLY A 74 -5.36 4.01 10.50
CA GLY A 74 -4.37 3.58 11.50
C GLY A 74 -2.93 3.69 10.97
N ARG A 75 -2.16 2.62 11.02
CA ARG A 75 -0.75 2.61 10.58
C ARG A 75 -0.49 1.53 9.55
N LEU A 76 0.15 1.91 8.46
CA LEU A 76 0.78 0.99 7.51
C LEU A 76 2.29 1.11 7.63
N GLU A 77 2.95 0.07 8.12
CA GLU A 77 4.41 0.04 8.31
C GLU A 77 5.06 -0.99 7.39
N PHE A 78 6.14 -0.64 6.70
CA PHE A 78 6.86 -1.59 5.86
C PHE A 78 7.88 -2.37 6.70
N ALA A 79 7.93 -3.70 6.49
CA ALA A 79 8.91 -4.54 7.14
C ALA A 79 10.35 -4.07 6.83
N THR A 80 11.16 -3.90 7.88
CA THR A 80 12.52 -3.32 7.78
C THR A 80 13.64 -4.36 7.77
N VAL A 81 13.27 -5.65 7.86
CA VAL A 81 14.19 -6.80 7.93
C VAL A 81 14.10 -7.73 6.73
N ARG A 82 13.19 -7.47 5.79
CA ARG A 82 13.05 -8.18 4.52
C ARG A 82 12.72 -7.20 3.40
N SER A 83 12.93 -7.61 2.16
CA SER A 83 12.51 -6.76 1.03
C SER A 83 11.02 -6.92 0.76
N THR A 84 10.36 -5.81 0.49
CA THR A 84 8.92 -5.72 0.20
C THR A 84 8.67 -4.94 -1.08
N GLU A 85 7.56 -5.24 -1.74
CA GLU A 85 7.14 -4.58 -2.96
C GLU A 85 5.62 -4.50 -2.98
N LEU A 86 5.11 -3.28 -2.87
CA LEU A 86 3.70 -2.94 -3.00
C LEU A 86 3.48 -2.28 -4.36
N ASN A 87 2.62 -2.87 -5.18
CA ASN A 87 2.09 -2.26 -6.39
C ASN A 87 0.69 -1.74 -6.07
N VAL A 88 0.46 -0.44 -6.24
CA VAL A 88 -0.78 0.20 -5.79
C VAL A 88 -1.17 1.34 -6.70
N GLY A 89 -2.48 1.55 -6.87
CA GLY A 89 -3.01 2.76 -7.49
C GLY A 89 -2.81 3.98 -6.60
N ASN A 90 -3.55 4.01 -5.49
CA ASN A 90 -3.56 5.16 -4.60
C ASN A 90 -3.32 4.77 -3.14
N ILE A 91 -2.62 5.62 -2.39
CA ILE A 91 -2.55 5.54 -0.93
C ILE A 91 -3.04 6.87 -0.34
N ARG A 92 -4.10 6.82 0.46
CA ARG A 92 -4.62 7.98 1.20
C ARG A 92 -4.38 7.78 2.68
N ILE A 93 -3.66 8.70 3.31
CA ILE A 93 -3.38 8.68 4.75
C ILE A 93 -4.18 9.78 5.40
N GLN A 94 -5.19 9.40 6.17
CA GLN A 94 -6.10 10.33 6.81
C GLN A 94 -6.73 9.68 8.05
N PRO A 95 -6.68 10.33 9.22
CA PRO A 95 -7.34 9.81 10.41
C PRO A 95 -8.87 9.88 10.28
N GLY A 96 -9.56 8.98 10.98
CA GLY A 96 -11.02 8.94 11.08
C GLY A 96 -11.70 7.98 10.10
N SER A 97 -13.02 7.85 10.28
CA SER A 97 -13.89 7.00 9.46
C SER A 97 -14.46 7.80 8.30
N GLY A 98 -13.64 8.05 7.27
CA GLY A 98 -14.19 8.46 5.97
C GLY A 98 -15.13 7.36 5.44
N PRO A 99 -16.11 7.68 4.57
CA PRO A 99 -17.00 6.66 4.00
C PRO A 99 -16.21 5.59 3.24
N ALA A 100 -16.53 4.31 3.43
CA ALA A 100 -15.92 3.21 2.66
C ALA A 100 -16.14 3.44 1.14
N GLY A 101 -15.12 3.20 0.31
CA GLY A 101 -15.17 3.46 -1.14
C GLY A 101 -14.76 4.88 -1.57
N SER A 102 -14.26 5.72 -0.66
CA SER A 102 -13.73 7.04 -1.04
C SER A 102 -12.22 6.97 -1.31
N GLY A 103 -11.86 6.95 -2.59
CA GLY A 103 -10.48 6.98 -3.05
C GLY A 103 -9.80 8.32 -2.72
N VAL A 104 -8.68 8.60 -3.38
CA VAL A 104 -8.09 9.96 -3.37
C VAL A 104 -8.98 11.00 -4.06
N GLU A 105 -10.00 10.56 -4.79
CA GLU A 105 -10.93 11.38 -5.57
C GLU A 105 -11.91 12.19 -4.70
N ASP A 106 -12.16 11.74 -3.47
CA ASP A 106 -13.01 12.43 -2.50
C ASP A 106 -12.16 13.41 -1.67
N VAL A 107 -11.53 14.37 -2.36
CA VAL A 107 -10.64 15.39 -1.80
C VAL A 107 -11.39 16.73 -1.67
N PRO A 108 -12.01 17.00 -0.51
CA PRO A 108 -12.37 18.36 -0.12
C PRO A 108 -11.09 19.21 0.05
N HIS A 109 -11.05 20.44 -0.47
CA HIS A 109 -9.88 21.34 -0.37
C HIS A 109 -9.81 22.15 0.94
N ASP A 110 -10.69 21.85 1.88
CA ASP A 110 -10.83 22.51 3.16
C ASP A 110 -9.88 21.92 4.21
N HIS A 111 -9.05 22.81 4.76
CA HIS A 111 -7.94 22.52 5.65
C HIS A 111 -8.30 22.50 7.14
N GLU A 112 -9.60 22.47 7.51
CA GLU A 112 -10.04 22.81 8.86
C GLU A 112 -10.35 21.62 9.79
N ALA A 113 -9.54 20.56 9.74
CA ALA A 113 -9.58 19.51 10.76
C ALA A 113 -8.18 19.32 11.38
N ARG A 114 -8.04 19.67 12.66
CA ARG A 114 -6.87 19.32 13.48
C ARG A 114 -7.23 18.09 14.33
N PRO A 115 -6.75 16.88 14.01
CA PRO A 115 -7.03 15.73 14.84
C PRO A 115 -6.14 15.76 16.08
N ALA A 116 -6.74 15.52 17.23
CA ALA A 116 -6.03 15.21 18.46
C ALA A 116 -5.43 13.79 18.33
N GLY A 117 -4.11 13.67 18.42
CA GLY A 117 -3.39 12.39 18.41
C GLY A 117 -3.18 11.79 17.01
N ALA A 118 -1.99 11.98 16.45
CA ALA A 118 -1.61 11.51 15.13
C ALA A 118 -1.40 9.98 15.09
N GLU A 119 -2.41 9.21 14.66
CA GLU A 119 -2.26 7.77 14.45
C GLU A 119 -2.11 7.38 12.97
N ALA A 120 -2.83 8.05 12.07
CA ALA A 120 -2.79 7.84 10.62
C ALA A 120 -1.36 8.03 10.06
N ALA A 121 -0.69 6.95 9.68
CA ALA A 121 0.68 7.01 9.19
C ALA A 121 1.02 5.93 8.18
N LEU A 122 1.72 6.33 7.11
CA LEU A 122 2.52 5.44 6.28
C LEU A 122 3.98 5.54 6.73
N VAL A 123 4.58 4.42 7.12
CA VAL A 123 5.94 4.38 7.66
C VAL A 123 6.80 3.38 6.92
N VAL A 124 7.90 3.86 6.36
CA VAL A 124 8.92 3.05 5.69
C VAL A 124 10.22 3.19 6.45
N GLY A 125 10.37 2.37 7.49
CA GLY A 125 11.43 2.49 8.49
C GLY A 125 11.20 3.66 9.46
N SER A 126 11.98 3.68 10.54
CA SER A 126 12.01 4.76 11.53
C SER A 126 13.46 5.21 11.79
N PRO A 127 13.70 6.32 12.52
CA PRO A 127 15.06 6.72 12.90
C PRO A 127 15.83 5.63 13.64
N ASP A 128 15.15 4.90 14.55
CA ASP A 128 15.75 3.83 15.36
C ASP A 128 15.80 2.49 14.61
N GLN A 129 14.89 2.29 13.66
CA GLN A 129 14.78 1.06 12.88
C GLN A 129 14.63 1.39 11.38
N PRO A 130 15.70 1.89 10.73
CA PRO A 130 15.63 2.21 9.31
C PRO A 130 15.55 0.93 8.46
N VAL A 131 15.10 1.07 7.21
CA VAL A 131 15.20 0.00 6.21
C VAL A 131 16.69 -0.34 6.04
N ARG A 132 17.05 -1.59 6.33
CA ARG A 132 18.46 -2.05 6.34
C ARG A 132 19.09 -1.96 4.96
N ARG A 133 20.41 -1.73 4.92
CA ARG A 133 21.19 -1.87 3.67
C ARG A 133 21.01 -3.26 3.08
N GLY A 134 20.91 -3.33 1.75
CA GLY A 134 20.80 -4.59 1.01
C GLY A 134 19.38 -5.14 0.86
N ILE A 135 18.38 -4.51 1.51
CA ILE A 135 16.97 -4.79 1.28
C ILE A 135 16.23 -3.53 0.80
N SER A 136 15.02 -3.70 0.29
CA SER A 136 14.23 -2.61 -0.28
C SER A 136 12.81 -2.64 0.25
N ALA A 137 12.26 -1.49 0.63
CA ALA A 137 10.83 -1.28 0.78
C ALA A 137 10.35 -0.46 -0.42
N ARG A 138 9.74 -1.14 -1.39
CA ARG A 138 9.36 -0.53 -2.67
C ARG A 138 7.85 -0.30 -2.72
N ILE A 139 7.46 0.92 -3.09
CA ILE A 139 6.09 1.27 -3.45
C ILE A 139 6.11 1.68 -4.92
N ARG A 140 5.37 0.98 -5.77
CA ARG A 140 5.19 1.30 -7.18
C ARG A 140 3.75 1.78 -7.40
N LEU A 141 3.65 2.95 -8.01
CA LEU A 141 2.38 3.57 -8.34
C LEU A 141 1.94 3.15 -9.74
N HIS A 142 0.70 2.67 -9.86
CA HIS A 142 0.13 2.17 -11.11
C HIS A 142 -1.18 2.89 -11.42
N PHE A 143 -1.24 3.55 -12.56
CA PHE A 143 -2.53 3.99 -13.09
C PHE A 143 -3.36 2.77 -13.49
N GLN A 144 -4.64 2.72 -13.11
CA GLN A 144 -5.58 1.69 -13.57
C GLN A 144 -6.82 2.35 -14.15
N GLU A 145 -7.51 1.61 -15.01
CA GLU A 145 -8.77 2.06 -15.61
C GLU A 145 -9.79 2.47 -14.53
N GLY A 146 -10.52 3.56 -14.77
CA GLY A 146 -11.48 4.11 -13.82
C GLY A 146 -10.90 5.03 -12.73
N MET A 147 -9.59 5.33 -12.75
CA MET A 147 -9.03 6.41 -11.93
C MET A 147 -9.11 7.77 -12.62
N ALA A 148 -9.24 8.84 -11.82
CA ALA A 148 -9.06 10.22 -12.29
C ALA A 148 -7.59 10.45 -12.71
N PRO A 149 -7.28 10.69 -14.01
CA PRO A 149 -5.91 10.84 -14.51
C PRO A 149 -5.15 12.02 -13.90
N GLU A 150 -5.86 13.06 -13.52
CA GLU A 150 -5.32 14.27 -12.89
C GLU A 150 -4.93 14.09 -11.41
N GLU A 151 -5.46 13.07 -10.73
CA GLU A 151 -5.28 12.87 -9.29
C GLU A 151 -4.61 11.54 -8.93
N SER A 152 -4.43 10.64 -9.92
CA SER A 152 -3.93 9.28 -9.72
C SER A 152 -2.88 8.90 -10.76
N PRO A 153 -1.94 8.01 -10.42
CA PRO A 153 -1.76 7.37 -9.11
C PRO A 153 -1.03 8.28 -8.12
N ALA A 154 -1.41 8.24 -6.84
CA ALA A 154 -0.89 9.16 -5.84
C ALA A 154 -0.73 8.55 -4.44
N ILE A 155 0.20 9.12 -3.67
CA ILE A 155 0.26 8.96 -2.21
C ILE A 155 -0.03 10.33 -1.60
N VAL A 156 -1.12 10.42 -0.83
CA VAL A 156 -1.60 11.68 -0.27
C VAL A 156 -1.74 11.56 1.24
N ALA A 157 -1.01 12.41 1.98
CA ALA A 157 -1.26 12.65 3.40
C ALA A 157 -2.18 13.86 3.56
N ARG A 158 -3.37 13.63 4.11
CA ARG A 158 -4.39 14.65 4.40
C ARG A 158 -4.11 15.29 5.78
N PRO A 159 -4.77 16.41 6.16
CA PRO A 159 -4.61 16.98 7.49
C PRO A 159 -4.70 15.92 8.59
N GLY A 160 -3.64 15.80 9.40
CA GLY A 160 -3.52 14.79 10.46
C GLY A 160 -2.93 13.44 10.06
N GLY A 161 -2.85 13.14 8.76
CA GLY A 161 -2.07 12.04 8.24
C GLY A 161 -0.60 12.41 8.11
N ARG A 162 0.30 11.42 8.18
CA ARG A 162 1.74 11.64 8.00
C ARG A 162 2.41 10.51 7.24
N MET A 163 3.60 10.81 6.72
CA MET A 163 4.47 9.85 6.07
C MET A 163 5.87 9.94 6.68
N GLU A 164 6.49 8.79 6.94
CA GLU A 164 7.85 8.68 7.48
C GLU A 164 8.67 7.74 6.59
N PHE A 165 9.86 8.18 6.15
CA PHE A 165 10.75 7.38 5.31
C PHE A 165 12.18 7.45 5.84
N HIS A 166 12.65 6.31 6.35
CA HIS A 166 13.97 6.17 6.96
C HIS A 166 14.69 4.97 6.36
N GLY A 167 15.58 5.24 5.39
CA GLY A 167 16.57 4.28 4.93
C GLY A 167 17.84 4.33 5.78
N THR A 168 18.64 3.26 5.75
CA THR A 168 19.95 3.27 6.39
C THR A 168 20.79 4.45 5.86
N PRO A 169 21.47 5.23 6.72
CA PRO A 169 22.32 6.32 6.28
C PRO A 169 23.25 5.92 5.14
N MET A 170 23.19 6.67 4.04
CA MET A 170 24.03 6.45 2.87
C MET A 170 25.35 7.19 3.05
N SER A 171 26.46 6.58 2.61
CA SER A 171 27.78 7.23 2.63
C SER A 171 27.91 8.34 1.57
N ARG A 172 26.98 8.39 0.60
CA ARG A 172 26.74 9.53 -0.29
C ARG A 172 25.27 9.93 -0.16
N THR A 173 25.00 11.20 0.13
CA THR A 173 23.66 11.69 0.51
C THR A 173 22.94 12.47 -0.58
N TRP A 174 23.59 12.77 -1.71
CA TRP A 174 23.04 13.69 -2.72
C TRP A 174 23.03 13.11 -4.12
N VAL A 175 21.84 13.03 -4.71
CA VAL A 175 21.63 13.23 -6.15
C VAL A 175 21.22 14.69 -6.29
N LYS A 176 22.01 15.47 -7.03
CA LYS A 176 21.57 16.79 -7.49
C LYS A 176 20.49 16.54 -8.55
N LEU A 177 19.29 17.10 -8.39
CA LEU A 177 18.32 17.17 -9.49
C LEU A 177 19.04 17.80 -10.69
N GLY A 178 19.12 17.08 -11.81
CA GLY A 178 20.01 17.39 -12.93
C GLY A 178 19.77 18.77 -13.54
N ALA A 179 18.53 19.27 -13.45
CA ALA A 179 18.09 20.63 -13.72
C ALA A 179 16.62 20.78 -13.29
N ASP A 180 16.16 22.02 -13.10
CA ASP A 180 14.73 22.31 -13.05
C ASP A 180 14.11 22.10 -14.43
N VAL A 181 12.95 21.43 -14.50
CA VAL A 181 12.17 21.35 -15.74
C VAL A 181 11.53 22.72 -16.00
N LYS A 182 11.63 23.23 -17.23
CA LYS A 182 11.04 24.53 -17.58
C LYS A 182 9.51 24.46 -17.45
N PRO A 183 8.84 25.52 -16.97
CA PRO A 183 7.38 25.59 -16.96
C PRO A 183 6.81 25.23 -18.34
N GLY A 184 5.94 24.22 -18.39
CA GLY A 184 5.29 23.78 -19.63
C GLY A 184 6.06 22.79 -20.50
N ALA A 185 7.24 22.31 -20.09
CA ALA A 185 7.91 21.22 -20.80
C ALA A 185 7.15 19.89 -20.60
N ARG A 186 6.93 19.15 -21.69
CA ARG A 186 6.15 17.91 -21.74
C ARG A 186 6.97 16.65 -22.04
N ASP A 187 8.29 16.80 -22.19
CA ASP A 187 9.16 15.71 -22.60
C ASP A 187 10.14 15.36 -21.45
N VAL A 188 10.11 14.09 -21.05
CA VAL A 188 11.11 13.41 -20.19
C VAL A 188 12.09 12.62 -21.05
#